data_AF-A0A119HFG1-F1
#
_entry.id   AF-A0A119HFG1-F1
#
_cell.length_a   1.000
_cell.length_b   1.000
_cell.length_c   1.000
_cell.angle_alpha   90.00
_cell.angle_beta   90.00
_cell.angle_gamma   90.00
#
_symmetry.space_group_name_H-M   'P 1'
#
loop_
_entity.id
_entity.type
_entity.pdbx_description
1 polymer ?
#
loop_
_entity_poly.entity_id
_entity_poly.type
_entity_poly.pdbx_seq_one_letter_code
_entity_poly.pdbx_strand_id
1 'polypeptide(L)'
;MPMDLPPNESQAAIVAPAPECRFLTNSEAQVALQRLRHRLPSTAFENARPSEICGLVRIQLASGKVVYTEPTGRYLMLTFALDTHRGSPADTSEELEQAIESRSKYPEQPIQGLTPPEREAPPEGSLMTPIPPASK
;
A
#
# COMPACT_ATOMS: atom_id res chain seq x y z
N MET A 1 -31.05 -16.81 -42.21
CA MET A 1 -30.38 -18.05 -41.80
C MET A 1 -29.89 -17.83 -40.38
N PRO A 2 -30.27 -18.65 -39.39
CA PRO A 2 -29.71 -18.52 -38.04
C PRO A 2 -28.26 -19.03 -38.06
N MET A 3 -27.34 -18.26 -37.49
CA MET A 3 -25.94 -18.64 -37.29
C MET A 3 -25.84 -19.56 -36.08
N ASP A 4 -25.35 -20.79 -36.29
CA ASP A 4 -24.92 -21.68 -35.22
C ASP A 4 -23.72 -21.06 -34.49
N LEU A 5 -23.93 -20.63 -33.25
CA LEU A 5 -22.83 -20.28 -32.36
C LEU A 5 -22.24 -21.57 -31.78
N PRO A 6 -20.90 -21.70 -31.72
CA PRO A 6 -20.28 -22.89 -31.18
C PRO A 6 -20.65 -23.08 -29.69
N PRO A 7 -20.74 -24.34 -29.21
CA PRO A 7 -21.14 -24.63 -27.85
C PRO A 7 -20.19 -23.97 -26.85
N ASN A 8 -20.76 -23.17 -25.95
CA ASN A 8 -20.05 -22.54 -24.85
C ASN A 8 -19.83 -23.59 -23.75
N GLU A 9 -18.81 -24.43 -23.90
CA GLU A 9 -18.40 -25.33 -22.82
C GLU A 9 -17.81 -24.48 -21.70
N SER A 10 -18.53 -24.37 -20.58
CA SER A 10 -18.06 -23.71 -19.38
C SER A 10 -16.87 -24.47 -18.82
N GLN A 11 -15.65 -24.11 -19.24
CA GLN A 11 -14.45 -24.54 -18.52
C GLN A 11 -14.46 -23.85 -17.15
N ALA A 12 -14.84 -24.62 -16.12
CA ALA A 12 -14.69 -24.16 -14.75
C ALA A 12 -13.21 -23.84 -14.52
N ALA A 13 -12.91 -22.59 -14.17
CA ALA A 13 -11.58 -22.23 -13.71
C ALA A 13 -11.24 -23.15 -12.52
N ILE A 14 -10.07 -23.79 -12.57
CA ILE A 14 -9.58 -24.60 -11.44
C ILE A 14 -9.25 -23.60 -10.33
N VAL A 15 -10.20 -23.42 -9.40
CA VAL A 15 -10.01 -22.56 -8.23
C VAL A 15 -9.18 -23.35 -7.23
N ALA A 16 -7.86 -23.16 -7.27
CA ALA A 16 -7.01 -23.59 -6.18
C ALA A 16 -7.31 -22.72 -4.94
N PRO A 17 -7.44 -23.32 -3.74
CA PRO A 17 -7.59 -22.53 -2.53
C PRO A 17 -6.37 -21.62 -2.36
N ALA A 18 -6.61 -20.37 -1.96
CA ALA A 18 -5.54 -19.46 -1.62
C ALA A 18 -4.69 -20.09 -0.50
N PRO A 19 -3.34 -20.03 -0.59
CA PRO A 19 -2.48 -20.60 0.44
C PRO A 19 -2.79 -19.98 1.80
N GLU A 20 -2.84 -20.84 2.83
CA GLU A 20 -3.12 -20.40 4.20
C GLU A 20 -2.04 -19.42 4.69
N CYS A 21 -2.51 -18.26 5.14
CA CYS A 21 -1.72 -17.14 5.62
C CYS A 21 -1.13 -17.51 6.99
N ARG A 22 0.15 -17.91 7.04
CA ARG A 22 0.80 -18.32 8.30
C ARG A 22 1.50 -17.15 8.98
N PHE A 23 1.12 -16.85 10.21
CA PHE A 23 1.88 -15.96 11.10
C PHE A 23 3.17 -16.62 11.56
N LEU A 24 4.24 -15.85 11.62
CA LEU A 24 5.54 -16.34 12.04
C LEU A 24 5.66 -16.31 13.57
N THR A 25 6.50 -17.18 14.08
CA THR A 25 6.87 -17.19 15.49
C THR A 25 8.06 -16.27 15.76
N ASN A 26 8.26 -15.90 17.03
CA ASN A 26 9.42 -15.10 17.45
C ASN A 26 10.75 -15.80 17.11
N SER A 27 10.84 -17.12 17.25
CA SER A 27 12.06 -17.87 16.92
C SER A 27 12.38 -17.79 15.43
N GLU A 28 11.38 -17.90 14.55
CA GLU A 28 11.54 -17.73 13.10
C GLU A 28 11.98 -16.32 12.73
N ALA A 29 11.45 -15.30 13.40
CA ALA A 29 11.89 -13.91 13.23
C ALA A 29 13.38 -13.73 13.59
N GLN A 30 13.84 -14.35 14.69
CA GLN A 30 15.26 -14.31 15.07
C GLN A 30 16.16 -15.04 14.05
N VAL A 31 15.70 -16.17 13.51
CA VAL A 31 16.42 -16.89 12.46
C VAL A 31 16.57 -16.03 11.20
N ALA A 32 15.50 -15.33 10.80
CA ALA A 32 15.55 -14.40 9.67
C ALA A 32 16.55 -13.26 9.93
N LEU A 33 16.57 -12.69 11.14
CA LEU A 33 17.53 -11.66 11.54
C LEU A 33 18.98 -12.13 11.43
N GLN A 34 19.28 -13.35 11.91
CA GLN A 34 20.63 -13.91 11.82
C GLN A 34 21.05 -14.11 10.35
N ARG A 35 20.15 -14.59 9.50
CA ARG A 35 20.39 -14.71 8.06
C ARG A 35 20.68 -13.36 7.42
N LEU A 36 19.91 -12.32 7.78
CA LEU A 36 20.12 -10.97 7.28
C LEU A 36 21.46 -10.38 7.74
N ARG A 37 21.83 -10.52 9.02
CA ARG A 37 23.13 -10.09 9.54
C ARG A 37 24.30 -10.74 8.80
N HIS A 38 24.16 -12.01 8.43
CA HIS A 38 25.17 -12.71 7.65
C HIS A 38 25.25 -12.22 6.19
N ARG A 39 24.11 -11.96 5.55
CA ARG A 39 24.04 -11.54 4.13
C ARG A 39 24.34 -10.06 3.91
N LEU A 40 24.02 -9.22 4.90
CA LEU A 40 24.14 -7.76 4.88
C LEU A 40 24.95 -7.30 6.11
N PRO A 41 26.25 -7.64 6.21
CA PRO A 41 27.06 -7.37 7.39
C PRO A 41 27.27 -5.87 7.67
N SER A 42 27.16 -5.03 6.64
CA SER A 42 27.27 -3.57 6.77
C SER A 42 25.98 -2.90 7.23
N THR A 43 24.87 -3.64 7.34
CA THR A 43 23.59 -3.10 7.80
C THR A 43 23.44 -3.32 9.30
N ALA A 44 23.24 -2.23 10.03
CA ALA A 44 23.04 -2.27 11.48
C ALA A 44 21.60 -2.70 11.80
N PHE A 45 21.38 -4.00 12.01
CA PHE A 45 20.10 -4.54 12.47
C PHE A 45 20.05 -4.63 13.99
N GLU A 46 18.99 -4.11 14.59
CA GLU A 46 18.80 -4.08 16.04
C GLU A 46 18.02 -5.31 16.54
N ASN A 47 16.77 -5.45 16.09
CA ASN A 47 15.89 -6.54 16.50
C ASN A 47 14.99 -7.04 15.37
N ALA A 48 14.29 -8.14 15.63
CA ALA A 48 13.30 -8.72 14.74
C ALA A 48 12.12 -9.25 15.54
N ARG A 49 10.91 -9.10 14.98
CA ARG A 49 9.65 -9.59 15.54
C ARG A 49 8.76 -10.12 14.40
N PRO A 50 7.85 -11.06 14.67
CA PRO A 50 6.83 -11.42 13.70
C PRO A 50 5.98 -10.19 13.37
N SER A 51 5.60 -10.04 12.11
CA SER A 51 4.69 -8.96 11.68
C SER A 51 3.23 -9.39 11.79
N GLU A 52 2.33 -8.42 11.94
CA GLU A 52 0.89 -8.62 11.72
C GLU A 52 0.55 -8.92 10.25
N ILE A 53 1.48 -8.67 9.32
CA ILE A 53 1.37 -9.17 7.95
C ILE A 53 1.88 -10.62 7.92
N CYS A 54 1.00 -11.56 7.56
CA CYS A 54 1.37 -12.97 7.47
C CYS A 54 2.61 -13.20 6.59
N GLY A 55 3.42 -14.17 6.98
CA GLY A 55 4.61 -14.54 6.24
C GLY A 55 5.74 -13.51 6.27
N LEU A 56 5.56 -12.37 6.96
CA LEU A 56 6.60 -11.35 7.08
C LEU A 56 7.15 -11.25 8.50
N VAL A 57 8.42 -10.88 8.56
CA VAL A 57 9.15 -10.50 9.77
C VAL A 57 9.38 -9.00 9.72
N ARG A 58 9.03 -8.33 10.81
CA ARG A 58 9.38 -6.93 11.07
C ARG A 58 10.82 -6.88 11.60
N ILE A 59 11.66 -6.07 10.96
CA ILE A 59 13.05 -5.84 11.35
C ILE A 59 13.22 -4.38 11.74
N GLN A 60 13.77 -4.12 12.92
CA GLN A 60 14.18 -2.78 13.33
C GLN A 60 15.65 -2.58 13.01
N LEU A 61 15.95 -1.54 12.24
CA LEU A 61 17.31 -1.08 12.01
C LEU A 61 17.75 -0.20 13.17
N ALA A 62 19.06 -0.13 13.42
CA ALA A 62 19.63 0.74 14.46
C ALA A 62 19.34 2.24 14.22
N SER A 63 18.87 2.61 13.02
CA SER A 63 18.39 3.95 12.72
C SER A 63 16.95 4.21 13.20
N GLY A 64 16.32 3.29 13.94
CA GLY A 64 14.90 3.33 14.31
C GLY A 64 13.93 3.04 13.15
N LYS A 65 14.43 2.68 11.96
CA LYS A 65 13.57 2.39 10.80
C LYS A 65 13.08 0.96 10.86
N VAL A 66 11.82 0.77 10.48
CA VAL A 66 11.22 -0.54 10.31
C VAL A 66 11.30 -0.96 8.85
N VAL A 67 11.76 -2.19 8.62
CA VAL A 67 11.76 -2.83 7.30
C VAL A 67 11.21 -4.24 7.44
N TYR A 68 10.82 -4.84 6.31
CA TYR A 68 10.19 -6.14 6.28
C TYR A 68 11.05 -7.16 5.55
N THR A 69 10.99 -8.42 5.98
CA THR A 69 11.63 -9.52 5.26
C THR A 69 10.74 -10.75 5.29
N GLU A 70 10.91 -11.62 4.31
CA GLU A 70 10.38 -12.99 4.39
C GLU A 70 11.23 -13.87 5.35
N PRO A 71 10.73 -15.05 5.79
CA PRO A 71 11.39 -15.87 6.80
C PRO A 71 12.76 -16.39 6.36
N THR A 72 12.96 -16.52 5.04
CA THR A 72 14.23 -16.98 4.47
C THR A 72 15.32 -15.88 4.49
N GLY A 73 14.93 -14.62 4.71
CA GLY A 73 15.83 -13.47 4.64
C GLY A 73 16.33 -13.14 3.23
N ARG A 74 15.70 -13.66 2.17
CA ARG A 74 16.17 -13.47 0.78
C ARG A 74 15.87 -12.07 0.27
N TYR A 75 14.73 -11.51 0.64
CA TYR A 75 14.28 -10.18 0.22
C TYR A 75 14.09 -9.29 1.44
N LEU A 76 14.66 -8.09 1.38
CA LEU A 76 14.45 -7.03 2.37
C LEU A 76 13.66 -5.90 1.71
N MET A 77 12.56 -5.51 2.32
CA MET A 77 11.61 -4.54 1.80
C MET A 77 11.64 -3.27 2.64
N LEU A 78 11.98 -2.16 2.00
CA LEU A 78 11.95 -0.82 2.57
C LEU A 78 10.57 -0.21 2.32
N THR A 79 9.59 -0.59 3.12
CA THR A 79 8.19 -0.20 2.97
C THR A 79 7.57 0.18 4.31
N PHE A 80 6.42 0.85 4.26
CA PHE A 80 5.53 1.00 5.40
C PHE A 80 4.29 0.14 5.15
N ALA A 81 3.74 -0.46 6.20
CA ALA A 81 2.54 -1.26 6.13
C ALA A 81 1.43 -0.61 6.96
N LEU A 82 0.24 -0.51 6.37
CA LEU A 82 -0.96 0.02 7.00
C LEU A 82 -2.01 -1.09 7.04
N ASP A 83 -2.60 -1.30 8.22
CA ASP A 83 -3.82 -2.07 8.35
C ASP A 83 -5.00 -1.18 7.93
N THR A 84 -5.54 -1.47 6.76
CA THR A 84 -6.67 -0.74 6.18
C THR A 84 -7.99 -0.97 6.91
N HIS A 85 -8.14 -2.07 7.66
CA HIS A 85 -9.32 -2.30 8.48
C HIS A 85 -9.32 -1.41 9.72
N ARG A 86 -8.13 -1.15 10.29
CA ARG A 86 -7.96 -0.35 11.51
C ARG A 86 -7.65 1.12 11.23
N GLY A 87 -7.17 1.44 10.04
CA GLY A 87 -6.72 2.79 9.68
C GLY A 87 -5.41 3.19 10.37
N SER A 88 -4.60 2.20 10.79
CA SER A 88 -3.37 2.39 11.56
C SER A 88 -2.20 1.63 10.93
N PRO A 89 -0.95 1.88 11.35
CA PRO A 89 0.16 0.96 11.13
C PRO A 89 -0.20 -0.51 11.33
N ALA A 90 0.24 -1.38 10.41
CA ALA A 90 0.04 -2.82 10.54
C ALA A 90 0.86 -3.39 11.71
N ASP A 91 2.03 -2.83 11.99
CA ASP A 91 2.78 -3.16 13.20
C ASP A 91 2.85 -1.91 14.07
N THR A 92 2.36 -2.05 15.30
CA THR A 92 2.43 -0.99 16.31
C THR A 92 3.89 -0.59 16.52
N SER A 93 4.20 0.58 15.99
CA SER A 93 5.50 1.19 16.00
C SER A 93 5.22 2.63 16.33
N GLU A 94 5.43 3.05 17.57
CA GLU A 94 5.34 4.46 17.98
C GLU A 94 6.14 5.36 17.00
N GLU A 95 7.21 4.84 16.42
CA GLU A 95 8.01 5.50 15.37
C GLU A 95 7.34 5.59 13.98
N LEU A 96 6.43 4.66 13.64
CA LEU A 96 5.67 4.74 12.39
C LEU A 96 4.56 5.78 12.50
N GLU A 97 3.94 5.92 13.68
CA GLU A 97 3.06 7.06 13.97
C GLU A 97 3.82 8.37 13.85
N GLN A 98 5.03 8.49 14.41
CA GLN A 98 5.88 9.69 14.23
C GLN A 98 6.33 9.91 12.76
N ALA A 99 6.58 8.85 12.00
CA ALA A 99 6.92 8.95 10.57
C ALA A 99 5.71 9.33 9.70
N ILE A 100 4.49 8.94 10.10
CA ILE A 100 3.24 9.36 9.48
C ILE A 100 2.91 10.80 9.89
N GLU A 101 3.08 11.17 11.16
CA GLU A 101 2.88 12.54 11.67
C GLU A 101 3.86 13.54 11.06
N SER A 102 5.12 13.14 10.87
CA SER A 102 6.10 13.99 10.17
C SER A 102 5.78 14.16 8.68
N ARG A 103 5.04 13.22 8.07
CA ARG A 103 4.51 13.31 6.69
C ARG A 103 3.14 13.99 6.60
N SER A 104 2.35 14.01 7.67
CA SER A 104 1.05 14.69 7.73
C SER A 104 1.19 16.21 7.89
N LYS A 105 2.40 16.71 8.13
CA LYS A 105 2.80 18.08 7.79
C LYS A 105 2.91 18.24 6.27
N TYR A 106 1.81 18.02 5.56
CA TYR A 106 1.66 18.62 4.25
C TYR A 106 1.72 20.14 4.43
N PRO A 107 2.50 20.88 3.62
CA PRO A 107 2.46 22.32 3.69
C PRO A 107 1.03 22.76 3.36
N GLU A 108 0.40 23.51 4.27
CA GLU A 108 -0.93 24.13 4.04
C GLU A 108 -0.91 25.07 2.83
N GLN A 109 0.29 25.52 2.45
CA GLN A 109 0.51 26.31 1.26
C GLN A 109 0.97 25.42 0.10
N PRO A 110 0.36 25.56 -1.09
CA PRO A 110 0.81 24.83 -2.27
C PRO A 110 2.28 25.14 -2.56
N ILE A 111 3.05 24.10 -2.87
CA ILE A 111 4.46 24.25 -3.23
C ILE A 111 4.52 24.98 -4.58
N GLN A 112 5.00 26.23 -4.57
CA GLN A 112 5.09 27.06 -5.77
C GLN A 112 5.88 26.32 -6.87
N GLY A 113 5.24 26.13 -8.02
CA GLY A 113 5.84 25.53 -9.22
C GLY A 113 5.61 24.03 -9.41
N LEU A 114 4.98 23.32 -8.45
CA LEU A 114 4.65 21.88 -8.59
C LEU A 114 3.14 21.61 -8.69
N THR A 115 2.31 22.52 -8.21
CA THR A 115 0.86 22.44 -8.37
C THR A 115 0.50 22.93 -9.78
N PRO A 116 -0.19 22.13 -10.62
CA PRO A 116 -0.77 22.63 -11.86
C PRO A 116 -1.63 23.86 -11.53
N PRO A 117 -1.59 24.93 -12.33
CA PRO A 117 -2.48 26.07 -12.10
C PRO A 117 -3.91 25.56 -12.03
N GLU A 118 -4.65 25.95 -10.99
CA GLU A 118 -6.09 25.75 -10.91
C GLU A 118 -6.66 26.26 -12.24
N ARG A 119 -7.29 25.37 -13.01
CA ARG A 119 -8.15 25.82 -14.10
C ARG A 119 -9.22 26.66 -13.42
N GLU A 120 -9.17 27.97 -13.64
CA GLU A 120 -10.29 28.86 -13.37
C GLU A 120 -11.54 28.17 -13.90
N ALA A 121 -12.46 27.82 -12.99
CA ALA A 121 -13.78 27.41 -13.40
C ALA A 121 -14.32 28.53 -14.30
N PRO A 122 -14.85 28.21 -15.49
CA PRO A 122 -15.36 29.23 -16.39
C PRO A 122 -16.42 30.05 -15.64
N PRO A 123 -16.50 31.36 -15.86
CA PRO A 123 -17.47 32.19 -15.16
C PRO A 123 -18.87 31.65 -15.46
N GLU A 124 -19.63 31.36 -14.40
CA GLU A 124 -21.06 31.08 -14.53
C GLU A 124 -21.71 32.31 -15.18
N GLY A 125 -22.01 32.18 -16.47
CA GLY A 125 -22.43 33.30 -17.29
C GLY A 125 -23.18 32.87 -18.54
N SER A 126 -24.37 32.29 -18.37
CA SER A 126 -25.57 32.68 -19.11
C SER A 126 -26.71 31.74 -18.78
N LEU A 127 -27.65 32.23 -17.97
CA LEU A 127 -29.03 31.75 -17.99
C LEU A 127 -29.50 31.81 -19.45
N MET A 128 -29.77 30.64 -20.04
CA MET A 128 -30.47 30.55 -21.31
C MET A 128 -31.78 31.34 -21.20
N THR A 129 -31.90 32.39 -22.01
CA THR A 129 -33.18 33.07 -22.23
C THR A 129 -34.07 32.12 -23.04
N PRO A 130 -35.31 31.83 -22.62
CA PRO A 130 -36.19 30.97 -23.40
C PRO A 130 -36.63 31.70 -24.69
N ILE A 131 -36.54 31.00 -25.82
CA ILE A 131 -36.98 31.47 -27.13
C ILE A 131 -38.52 31.54 -27.13
N PRO A 132 -39.15 32.68 -27.45
CA PRO A 132 -40.61 32.75 -27.57
C PRO A 132 -41.09 32.00 -28.83
N PRO A 133 -42.26 31.34 -28.78
CA PRO A 133 -42.80 30.62 -29.92
C PRO A 133 -43.21 31.58 -31.05
N ALA A 134 -42.82 31.22 -32.28
CA ALA A 134 -43.18 31.94 -33.49
C ALA A 134 -44.69 31.88 -33.75
N SER A 135 -45.32 33.05 -33.86
CA SER A 135 -46.74 33.22 -34.16
C SER A 135 -47.14 32.59 -35.49
N LYS A 136 -48.31 31.94 -35.49
CA LYS A 136 -49.22 31.84 -36.64
C LYS A 136 -50.62 32.12 -36.17
#